data_AF-A0A0E3NTX7-F1
#
_entry.id   AF-A0A0E3NTX7-F1
#
_cell.length_a   1.000
_cell.length_b   1.000
_cell.length_c   1.000
_cell.angle_alpha   90.00
_cell.angle_beta   90.00
_cell.angle_gamma   90.00
#
_symmetry.space_group_name_H-M   'P 1'
#
loop_
_entity.id
_entity.type
_entity.pdbx_description
1 polymer ?
#
loop_
_entity_poly.entity_id
_entity_poly.type
_entity_poly.pdbx_seq_one_letter_code
_entity_poly.pdbx_strand_id
1 'polypeptide(L)' 'MFLYAAHLEPADFKSEKMILIGGSDLADSDLVDSDLVDSDLGDSDLGDSDFDDSDLGDSDLGDSDLDDSDLGEITVGSY' A
#
# COMPACT_ATOMS: atom_id res chain seq x y z
N MET A 1 -11.00 9.62 -8.02
CA MET A 1 -12.06 8.88 -7.32
C MET A 1 -11.38 8.37 -6.08
N PHE A 2 -11.50 9.07 -4.96
CA PHE A 2 -10.87 8.67 -3.71
C PHE A 2 -11.68 7.50 -3.15
N LEU A 3 -11.06 6.32 -3.03
CA LEU A 3 -11.72 5.21 -2.35
C LEU A 3 -11.77 5.58 -0.87
N TYR A 4 -12.94 6.02 -0.42
CA TYR A 4 -13.22 6.29 0.99
C TYR A 4 -13.40 4.94 1.69
N ALA A 5 -12.49 4.57 2.59
CA ALA A 5 -12.63 3.43 3.49
C ALA A 5 -13.06 2.13 2.79
N ALA A 6 -12.38 1.79 1.69
CA ALA A 6 -12.47 0.43 1.19
C ALA A 6 -11.66 -0.44 2.15
N HIS A 7 -12.30 -1.40 2.80
CA HIS A 7 -11.60 -2.50 3.45
C HIS A 7 -10.93 -3.28 2.32
N LEU A 8 -9.70 -2.89 2.00
CA LEU A 8 -8.90 -3.55 0.99
C LEU A 8 -8.20 -4.71 1.67
N GLU A 9 -8.32 -5.87 1.04
CA GLU A 9 -7.66 -7.08 1.48
C GLU A 9 -6.50 -7.39 0.53
N PRO A 10 -5.55 -8.23 0.93
CA PRO A 10 -4.42 -8.58 0.08
C PRO A 10 -4.84 -9.09 -1.31
N ALA A 11 -5.99 -9.75 -1.38
CA ALA A 11 -6.59 -10.26 -2.61
C ALA A 11 -6.86 -9.17 -3.66
N ASP A 12 -7.07 -7.92 -3.25
CA ASP A 12 -7.28 -6.79 -4.14
C ASP A 12 -6.01 -6.38 -4.89
N PHE A 13 -4.83 -6.79 -4.38
CA PHE A 13 -3.52 -6.39 -4.90
C PHE A 13 -2.71 -7.52 -5.53
N LYS A 14 -3.18 -8.78 -5.57
CA LYS A 14 -2.38 -9.92 -6.09
C LYS A 14 -2.25 -9.99 -7.63
N SER A 15 -2.23 -8.86 -8.36
CA SER A 15 -2.13 -8.85 -9.83
C SER A 15 -1.04 -7.91 -10.32
N GLU A 16 -0.36 -8.26 -11.42
CA GLU A 16 0.72 -7.48 -12.12
C GLU A 16 0.27 -6.12 -12.70
N LYS A 17 -0.73 -5.48 -12.10
CA LYS A 17 -1.32 -4.25 -12.57
C LYS A 17 -1.00 -3.14 -11.58
N MET A 18 -0.35 -2.10 -12.09
CA MET A 18 -0.20 -0.82 -11.40
C MET A 18 -1.52 -0.39 -10.74
N ILE A 19 -1.48 -0.27 -9.41
CA ILE A 19 -2.59 0.22 -8.60
C ILE A 19 -2.47 1.73 -8.49
N LEU A 20 -3.57 2.44 -8.75
CA LEU A 20 -3.63 3.91 -8.70
C LEU A 20 -4.63 4.33 -7.64
N ILE A 21 -4.16 4.46 -6.39
CA ILE A 21 -5.00 4.82 -5.24
C ILE A 21 -4.43 6.00 -4.44
N GLY A 22 -3.53 6.79 -5.01
CA GLY A 22 -3.02 8.01 -4.38
C GLY A 22 -4.12 8.93 -3.83
N GLY A 23 -3.87 9.48 -2.63
CA GLY A 23 -4.79 10.28 -1.86
C GLY A 23 -5.94 9.51 -1.21
N SER A 24 -5.86 8.18 -1.15
CA SER A 24 -6.92 7.35 -0.52
C SER A 24 -6.72 7.23 0.98
N ASP A 25 -7.82 6.96 1.68
CA ASP A 25 -7.84 6.63 3.10
C ASP A 25 -7.80 5.11 3.23
N LEU A 26 -6.63 4.62 3.62
CA LEU A 26 -6.27 3.22 3.77
C LEU A 26 -5.84 2.92 5.21
N ALA A 27 -6.12 3.81 6.16
CA ALA A 27 -5.79 3.58 7.56
C ALA A 27 -6.42 2.27 8.08
N ASP A 28 -5.71 1.59 8.99
CA ASP A 28 -6.10 0.28 9.54
C ASP A 28 -6.26 -0.85 8.48
N SER A 29 -5.67 -0.73 7.29
CA SER A 29 -5.80 -1.77 6.24
C SER A 29 -4.90 -2.98 6.50
N ASP A 30 -5.41 -4.17 6.20
CA ASP A 30 -4.63 -5.41 6.15
C ASP A 30 -4.13 -5.61 4.71
N LEU A 31 -2.85 -5.32 4.50
CA LEU A 31 -2.16 -5.42 3.22
C LEU A 31 -1.14 -6.55 3.23
N VAL A 32 -1.18 -7.48 4.18
CA VAL A 32 -0.22 -8.59 4.30
C VAL A 32 -0.16 -9.44 3.01
N ASP A 33 1.02 -9.82 2.53
CA ASP A 33 1.20 -10.55 1.26
C ASP A 33 0.63 -9.81 0.01
N SER A 34 0.60 -8.48 0.01
CA SER A 34 0.14 -7.70 -1.16
C SER A 34 1.25 -7.49 -2.18
N ASP A 35 0.89 -7.49 -3.47
CA ASP A 35 1.77 -7.08 -4.58
C ASP A 35 1.40 -5.63 -4.95
N LEU A 36 2.17 -4.69 -4.43
CA LEU A 36 2.02 -3.24 -4.63
C LEU A 36 3.12 -2.69 -5.56
N VAL A 37 3.71 -3.55 -6.38
CA VAL A 37 4.76 -3.16 -7.33
C VAL A 37 4.23 -2.12 -8.33
N ASP A 38 5.04 -1.11 -8.62
CA ASP A 38 4.73 0.04 -9.49
C ASP A 38 3.50 0.87 -9.06
N SER A 39 3.00 0.72 -7.82
CA SER A 39 1.75 1.36 -7.39
C SER A 39 1.91 2.84 -7.02
N ASP A 40 0.88 3.64 -7.30
CA ASP A 40 0.76 5.03 -6.82
C ASP A 40 -0.07 5.05 -5.54
N LEU A 41 0.62 5.22 -4.41
CA LEU A 41 0.10 5.37 -3.06
C LEU A 41 0.35 6.80 -2.52
N GLY A 42 0.83 7.74 -3.33
CA GLY A 42 1.21 9.08 -2.90
C GLY A 42 0.04 9.84 -2.28
N ASP A 43 0.31 10.72 -1.31
CA ASP A 43 -0.68 11.46 -0.50
C ASP A 43 -1.71 10.59 0.25
N SER A 44 -1.54 9.26 0.31
CA SER A 44 -2.51 8.36 0.98
C SER A 44 -2.30 8.30 2.49
N ASP A 45 -3.38 8.07 3.24
CA ASP A 45 -3.32 7.74 4.66
C ASP A 45 -3.21 6.22 4.83
N LEU A 46 -2.05 5.72 5.25
CA LEU A 46 -1.74 4.30 5.49
C LEU A 46 -1.48 4.06 6.99
N GLY A 47 -1.92 4.96 7.86
CA GLY A 47 -1.69 4.85 9.31
C GLY A 47 -2.23 3.54 9.88
N ASP A 48 -1.52 2.97 10.86
CA ASP A 48 -1.88 1.70 11.51
C ASP A 48 -2.07 0.48 10.55
N SER A 49 -1.64 0.58 9.29
CA SER A 49 -1.80 -0.50 8.29
C SER A 49 -0.71 -1.56 8.39
N ASP A 50 -1.04 -2.80 8.02
CA ASP A 50 -0.12 -3.95 8.07
C ASP A 50 0.34 -4.35 6.66
N PHE A 51 1.64 -4.28 6.39
CA PHE A 51 2.28 -4.62 5.12
C PHE A 51 3.19 -5.85 5.21
N ASP A 52 3.07 -6.69 6.25
CA ASP A 52 3.96 -7.86 6.39
C ASP A 52 3.99 -8.71 5.11
N ASP A 53 5.18 -9.18 4.72
CA ASP A 53 5.43 -9.93 3.47
C ASP A 53 4.95 -9.26 2.15
N SER A 54 4.74 -7.93 2.13
CA SER A 54 4.31 -7.21 0.90
C SER A 54 5.46 -6.79 -0.02
N ASP A 55 5.19 -6.68 -1.33
CA ASP A 55 6.14 -6.14 -2.31
C ASP A 55 5.77 -4.70 -2.70
N LEU A 56 6.59 -3.74 -2.29
CA LEU A 56 6.50 -2.31 -2.60
C LEU A 56 7.57 -1.89 -3.64
N GLY A 57 7.96 -2.81 -4.52
CA GLY A 57 8.90 -2.53 -5.61
C GLY A 57 8.46 -1.35 -6.47
N ASP A 58 9.29 -0.32 -6.58
CA ASP A 58 9.04 0.87 -7.42
C ASP A 58 7.72 1.63 -7.11
N SER A 59 7.07 1.38 -5.97
CA SER A 59 5.87 2.12 -5.54
C SER A 59 6.18 3.59 -5.20
N ASP A 60 5.26 4.49 -5.52
CA ASP A 60 5.30 5.89 -5.07
C ASP A 60 4.55 6.04 -3.75
N LEU A 61 5.29 6.32 -2.67
CA LEU A 61 4.79 6.63 -1.32
C LEU A 61 5.00 8.12 -0.97
N GLY A 62 5.17 8.98 -1.98
CA GLY A 62 5.41 10.40 -1.77
C GLY A 62 4.29 11.07 -0.99
N ASP A 63 4.63 11.75 0.11
CA ASP A 63 3.69 12.45 1.00
C ASP A 63 2.61 11.55 1.66
N SER A 64 2.72 10.22 1.57
CA SER A 64 1.84 9.29 2.29
C SER A 64 2.10 9.31 3.80
N ASP A 65 1.03 9.14 4.59
CA ASP A 65 1.12 8.96 6.04
C ASP A 65 1.29 7.47 6.35
N LEU A 66 2.36 7.11 7.06
CA LEU A 66 2.71 5.74 7.48
C LEU A 66 2.85 5.65 9.02
N ASP A 67 2.26 6.61 9.75
CA ASP A 67 2.34 6.61 11.21
C ASP A 67 1.76 5.30 11.77
N ASP A 68 2.53 4.64 12.64
CA ASP A 68 2.19 3.37 13.29
C ASP A 68 1.92 2.16 12.34
N SER A 69 2.20 2.26 11.02
CA SER A 69 2.11 1.11 10.11
C SER A 69 3.15 0.03 10.43
N ASP A 70 2.77 -1.25 10.27
CA ASP A 70 3.70 -2.38 10.34
C ASP A 70 4.28 -2.67 8.95
N LEU A 71 5.59 -2.48 8.80
CA LEU A 71 6.30 -2.72 7.55
C LEU A 71 7.05 -4.08 7.52
N GLY A 72 6.90 -4.91 8.56
CA GLY A 72 7.34 -6.32 8.61
C GLY A 72 8.51 -6.72 7.69
N GLU A 73 8.31 -7.80 6.93
CA GLU A 73 9.21 -8.23 5.84
C GLU A 73 8.79 -7.67 4.46
N ILE A 74 8.80 -6.35 4.28
CA ILE A 74 8.55 -5.78 2.94
C ILE A 74 9.73 -6.00 1.98
N THR A 75 9.40 -6.22 0.70
CA THR A 75 10.34 -6.11 -0.41
C THR A 75 10.27 -4.70 -1.00
N VAL A 76 11.42 -4.07 -1.20
CA VAL A 76 11.55 -2.80 -1.93
C VAL A 76 12.45 -2.99 -3.14
N GLY A 77 12.16 -2.27 -4.22
CA GLY A 77 12.86 -2.39 -5.50
C GLY A 77 14.38 -2.24 -5.36
N SER A 78 15.13 -3.08 -6.08
CA SER A 78 16.59 -2.97 -6.16
C SER A 78 16.96 -1.98 -7.28
N TYR A 79 17.44 -0.79 -6.92
CA TYR A 79 17.99 0.19 -7.87
C TYR A 79 19.13 -0.38 -8.73
#